data_AF-A0A7X7F5Q4-F1
#
_entry.id   AF-A0A7X7F5Q4-F1
#
_cell.length_a   1.000
_cell.length_b   1.000
_cell.length_c   1.000
_cell.angle_alpha   90.00
_cell.angle_beta   90.00
_cell.angle_gamma   90.00
#
_symmetry.space_group_name_H-M   'P 1'
#
loop_
_entity.id
_entity.type
_entity.pdbx_description
1 polymer ?
#
loop_
_entity_poly.entity_id
_entity_poly.type
_entity_poly.pdbx_seq_one_letter_code
_entity_poly.pdbx_strand_id
1 'polypeptide(L)' 'MFQLVSPFQPAGDQPQAIEKLVEGLRQGQRQQTLMGVTGSGKTFTMANVIQAMQRPTLVMSHNKTLAA' A
#
# COMPACT_ATOMS: atom_id res chain seq x y z
N MET A 1 -16.84 2.67 0.96
CA MET A 1 -15.68 3.01 1.81
C MET A 1 -14.83 1.77 1.95
N PHE A 2 -13.51 1.85 1.77
CA PHE A 2 -12.61 0.70 1.91
C PHE A 2 -12.32 0.48 3.40
N GLN A 3 -12.49 -0.75 3.89
CA GLN A 3 -12.22 -1.16 5.26
C GLN A 3 -11.27 -2.36 5.25
N LEU A 4 -10.04 -2.14 5.73
CA LEU A 4 -9.03 -3.16 5.89
C LEU A 4 -9.35 -3.99 7.13
N VAL A 5 -9.51 -5.29 6.93
CA VAL A 5 -9.68 -6.27 8.00
C VAL A 5 -8.41 -7.11 8.08
N SER A 6 -7.75 -7.07 9.23
CA SER A 6 -6.51 -7.81 9.48
C SER A 6 -6.37 -8.05 10.99
N PRO A 7 -5.88 -9.23 11.42
CA PRO A 7 -5.50 -9.45 12.81
C PRO A 7 -4.16 -8.78 13.16
N PHE A 8 -3.44 -8.26 12.16
CA PHE A 8 -2.12 -7.65 12.31
C PHE A 8 -2.20 -6.13 12.20
N GLN A 9 -1.37 -5.44 12.97
CA GLN A 9 -1.10 -4.01 12.82
C GLN A 9 0.19 -3.81 12.00
N PRO A 10 0.35 -2.67 11.31
CA PRO A 10 1.60 -2.33 10.65
C PRO A 10 2.78 -2.38 11.63
N ALA A 11 3.88 -3.02 11.22
CA ALA A 11 5.06 -3.22 12.06
C ALA A 11 6.35 -3.02 11.27
N GLY A 12 7.49 -2.90 11.98
CA GLY A 12 8.78 -2.60 11.37
C GLY A 12 8.75 -1.28 10.61
N ASP A 13 9.20 -1.29 9.36
CA ASP A 13 9.25 -0.09 8.50
C ASP A 13 7.89 0.25 7.84
N GLN A 14 6.89 -0.61 7.99
CA GLN A 14 5.58 -0.42 7.33
C GLN A 14 4.89 0.89 7.72
N PRO A 15 4.80 1.30 9.01
CA PRO A 15 4.12 2.55 9.39
C PRO A 15 4.71 3.77 8.67
N GLN A 16 6.04 3.88 8.63
CA GLN A 16 6.72 4.99 7.97
C GLN A 16 6.53 4.96 6.45
N ALA A 17 6.55 3.77 5.84
CA ALA A 17 6.32 3.62 4.40
C ALA A 17 4.88 4.02 4.03
N ILE A 18 3.89 3.63 4.84
CA ILE A 18 2.48 4.01 4.66
C ILE A 18 2.34 5.54 4.74
N GLU A 19 2.90 6.14 5.80
CA GLU A 19 2.83 7.60 6.01
C GLU A 19 3.41 8.37 4.83
N LYS A 20 4.62 8.02 4.37
CA LYS A 20 5.28 8.68 3.24
C LYS A 20 4.44 8.59 1.96
N LEU A 21 3.90 7.41 1.65
CA LEU A 21 3.09 7.20 0.45
C LEU A 21 1.77 7.98 0.49
N VAL A 22 1.09 7.97 1.65
CA VAL A 22 -0.15 8.72 1.86
C VAL A 22 0.10 10.21 1.73
N GLU A 23 1.16 10.72 2.34
CA GLU A 23 1.50 12.14 2.26
C GLU A 23 1.84 12.56 0.82
N GLY A 24 2.65 11.77 0.11
CA GLY A 24 2.93 12.04 -1.30
C GLY A 24 1.66 12.06 -2.16
N LEU A 25 0.70 11.16 -1.89
CA LEU A 25 -0.59 11.16 -2.60
C LEU A 25 -1.44 12.38 -2.29
N ARG A 26 -1.45 12.86 -1.03
CA ARG A 26 -2.14 14.09 -0.62
C ARG A 26 -1.52 15.35 -1.23
N GLN A 27 -0.20 15.37 -1.39
CA GLN A 27 0.54 16.44 -2.07
C GLN A 27 0.39 16.40 -3.60
N GLY A 28 -0.35 15.43 -4.15
CA GLY A 28 -0.56 15.31 -5.59
C GLY A 28 0.64 14.76 -6.36
N GLN A 29 1.60 14.10 -5.68
CA GLN A 29 2.71 13.43 -6.34
C GLN A 29 2.17 12.32 -7.24
N ARG A 30 2.47 12.42 -8.54
CA ARG A 30 1.94 11.50 -9.56
C ARG A 30 2.61 10.13 -9.55
N GLN A 31 3.88 10.07 -9.15
CA GLN A 31 4.70 8.86 -9.19
C GLN A 31 5.42 8.71 -7.86
N GLN A 32 5.34 7.51 -7.28
CA GLN A 32 5.99 7.15 -6.03
C GLN A 32 6.41 5.68 -6.09
N THR A 33 7.46 5.32 -5.36
CA THR A 33 8.02 3.97 -5.34
C THR A 33 8.08 3.43 -3.91
N LEU A 34 7.45 2.29 -3.67
CA LEU A 34 7.60 1.55 -2.42
C LEU A 34 8.82 0.62 -2.52
N MET A 35 9.95 1.07 -1.99
CA MET A 35 11.16 0.24 -1.88
C MET A 35 11.03 -0.68 -0.67
N GLY A 36 10.82 -1.98 -0.89
CA GLY A 36 10.70 -2.97 0.18
C GLY A 36 11.28 -4.33 -0.21
N VAL A 37 12.00 -4.95 0.72
CA VAL A 37 12.60 -6.29 0.53
C VAL A 37 11.52 -7.38 0.39
N THR A 38 11.90 -8.55 -0.11
CA THR A 38 11.00 -9.71 -0.16
C THR A 38 10.58 -10.13 1.26
N GLY A 39 9.31 -10.48 1.46
CA GLY A 39 8.77 -10.86 2.78
C GLY A 39 8.37 -9.70 3.70
N SER A 40 8.65 -8.44 3.35
CA SER A 40 8.31 -7.26 4.17
C SER A 40 6.81 -6.91 4.27
N GLY A 41 5.94 -7.66 3.58
CA GLY A 41 4.49 -7.41 3.63
C GLY A 41 4.02 -6.24 2.75
N LYS A 42 4.64 -6.01 1.58
CA LYS A 42 4.28 -4.91 0.65
C LYS A 42 2.79 -4.82 0.31
N THR A 43 2.10 -5.95 0.16
CA THR A 43 0.64 -5.97 -0.07
C THR A 43 -0.13 -5.34 1.09
N PHE A 44 0.26 -5.65 2.33
CA PHE A 44 -0.36 -5.10 3.53
C PHE A 44 -0.07 -3.60 3.69
N THR A 45 1.16 -3.17 3.37
CA THR A 45 1.51 -1.74 3.27
C THR A 45 0.58 -1.02 2.28
N MET A 46 0.42 -1.55 1.06
CA MET A 46 -0.44 -0.92 0.04
C MET A 46 -1.92 -0.93 0.44
N ALA A 47 -2.41 -1.97 1.11
CA ALA A 47 -3.78 -2.03 1.61
C ALA A 47 -4.07 -0.92 2.64
N ASN A 48 -3.11 -0.64 3.53
CA ASN A 48 -3.22 0.48 4.47
C ASN A 48 -3.22 1.84 3.75
N VAL A 49 -2.41 2.01 2.70
CA VAL A 49 -2.42 3.23 1.87
C VAL A 49 -3.78 3.41 1.19
N ILE A 50 -4.33 2.35 0.60
CA ILE A 50 -5.67 2.38 -0.04
C ILE A 50 -6.75 2.74 0.98
N GLN A 51 -6.71 2.15 2.19
CA GLN A 51 -7.61 2.51 3.28
C GLN A 51 -7.48 3.99 3.66
N ALA A 52 -6.27 4.52 3.79
CA ALA A 52 -6.08 5.91 4.18
C ALA A 52 -6.57 6.90 3.10
N MET A 53 -6.44 6.54 1.83
CA MET A 53 -6.76 7.42 0.70
C MET A 53 -8.22 7.37 0.25
N GLN A 54 -8.93 6.26 0.46
CA GLN A 54 -10.34 6.08 0.09
C GLN A 54 -10.62 6.42 -1.40
N ARG A 55 -9.73 6.01 -2.29
CA ARG A 55 -9.85 6.21 -3.75
C ARG A 55 -10.02 4.88 -4.47
N PRO A 56 -10.85 4.82 -5.53
CA PRO A 56 -10.85 3.68 -6.45
C PRO A 56 -9.43 3.42 -6.95
N THR A 57 -8.96 2.18 -6.82
CA THR A 57 -7.56 1.81 -7.05
C THR A 57 -7.49 0.63 -8.02
N LEU A 58 -6.60 0.72 -9.02
CA LEU A 58 -6.26 -0.37 -9.93
C LEU A 58 -4.90 -0.95 -9.55
N VAL A 59 -4.85 -2.25 -9.27
CA VAL A 59 -3.60 -3.00 -9.04
C VAL A 59 -3.28 -3.80 -10.30
N MET A 60 -2.09 -3.61 -10.87
CA MET A 60 -1.63 -4.33 -12.04
C MET A 60 -0.50 -5.28 -11.67
N SER A 61 -0.56 -6.51 -12.18
CA SER A 61 0.49 -7.51 -12.01
C SER A 61 0.98 -7.97 -13.39
N HIS A 62 2.25 -8.38 -13.46
CA HIS A 62 2.88 -8.80 -14.70
C HIS A 62 2.46 -10.22 -15.15
N ASN A 63 1.81 -10.99 -14.27
CA ASN A 63 1.35 -12.34 -14.59
C ASN A 63 0.02 -12.67 -13.88
N LYS A 64 -0.65 -13.70 -14.39
CA LYS A 64 -1.97 -14.13 -13.89
C LYS A 64 -1.89 -14.77 -12.52
N THR A 65 -0.82 -15.51 -12.21
CA THR A 65 -0.64 -16.22 -10.95
C THR A 65 -0.57 -15.27 -9.75
N LEU A 66 0.07 -14.10 -9.92
CA LEU A 66 0.16 -13.07 -8.88
C LEU A 66 -1.05 -12.13 -8.85
N ALA A 67 -1.89 -12.14 -9.90
CA ALA A 67 -3.10 -11.34 -9.98
C ALA A 67 -4.34 -12.03 -9.40
N ALA A 68 -4.35 -13.37 -9.48
CA ALA A 68 -5.38 -14.23 -8.90
C ALA A 68 -5.35 -14.19 -7.37
#